data_AF-F7NNW7-F1
#
_entry.id   AF-F7NNW7-F1
#
_cell.length_a   1.000
_cell.length_b   1.000
_cell.length_c   1.000
_cell.angle_alpha   90.00
_cell.angle_beta   90.00
_cell.angle_gamma   90.00
#
_symmetry.space_group_name_H-M   'P 1'
#
loop_
_entity.id
_entity.type
_entity.pdbx_description
1 polymer ?
#
loop_
_entity_poly.entity_id
_entity_poly.type
_entity_poly.pdbx_seq_one_letter_code
_entity_poly.pdbx_strand_id
1 'polypeptide(L)'
;MNDHLQPRSVEDLWQDYWFLTREMSKFLARQEMDLFYDLMAQREQFQAMLEESGDRSVGQSPEGRAFLEKIQQENRSMQFLLRAALNKRQQQRAVSNAYSGEIQSSAAGRRFNREG
;
A
#
# COMPACT_ATOMS: atom_id res chain seq x y z
N MET A 1 17.20 -24.65 29.10
CA MET A 1 18.04 -24.45 27.91
C MET A 1 17.13 -23.92 26.83
N ASN A 2 17.08 -22.60 26.65
CA ASN A 2 16.53 -21.94 25.47
C ASN A 2 17.37 -20.67 25.30
N ASP A 3 18.24 -20.78 24.32
CA ASP A 3 19.23 -19.81 23.89
C ASP A 3 18.56 -18.70 23.06
N HIS A 4 19.09 -17.48 23.17
CA HIS A 4 18.94 -16.35 22.24
C HIS A 4 17.58 -15.63 22.14
N LEU A 5 17.16 -14.92 23.20
CA LEU A 5 16.52 -13.61 22.99
C LEU A 5 17.60 -12.55 23.12
N GLN A 6 18.44 -12.41 22.08
CA GLN A 6 19.28 -11.22 21.99
C GLN A 6 18.34 -10.01 21.87
N PRO A 7 18.52 -8.95 22.67
CA PRO A 7 17.80 -7.70 22.42
C PRO A 7 18.13 -7.28 20.99
N ARG A 8 17.11 -7.15 20.13
CA ARG A 8 17.32 -6.66 18.75
C ARG A 8 18.03 -5.32 18.82
N SER A 9 19.13 -5.18 18.10
CA SER A 9 19.80 -3.89 18.00
C SER A 9 18.92 -2.91 17.22
N VAL A 10 19.15 -1.61 17.40
CA VAL A 10 18.47 -0.58 16.61
C VAL A 10 18.76 -0.77 15.11
N GLU A 11 19.98 -1.21 14.78
CA GLU A 11 20.38 -1.52 13.41
C GLU A 11 19.55 -2.67 12.82
N ASP A 12 19.32 -3.73 13.58
CA ASP A 12 18.48 -4.86 13.14
C ASP A 12 17.03 -4.41 12.91
N LEU A 13 16.49 -3.58 13.79
CA LEU A 13 15.13 -3.02 13.63
C LEU A 13 15.01 -2.19 12.35
N TRP A 14 16.04 -1.40 12.01
CA TRP A 14 16.08 -0.65 10.76
C TRP A 14 16.17 -1.55 9.52
N GLN A 15 16.96 -2.63 9.59
CA GLN A 15 17.06 -3.61 8.51
C GLN A 15 15.73 -4.33 8.28
N ASP A 16 15.09 -4.80 9.36
CA ASP A 16 13.78 -5.46 9.32
C ASP A 16 12.71 -4.49 8.75
N TYR A 17 12.71 -3.24 9.21
CA TYR A 17 11.80 -2.22 8.71
C TYR A 17 11.97 -1.96 7.20
N TRP A 18 13.21 -1.92 6.72
CA TRP A 18 13.50 -1.79 5.29
C TRP A 18 13.08 -3.03 4.50
N PHE A 19 13.37 -4.22 5.02
CA PHE A 19 12.96 -5.47 4.40
C PHE A 19 11.43 -5.52 4.21
N LEU A 20 10.66 -5.25 5.26
CA LEU A 20 9.20 -5.19 5.18
C LEU A 20 8.71 -4.17 4.17
N THR A 21 9.31 -2.98 4.16
CA THR A 21 8.98 -1.91 3.20
C THR A 21 9.13 -2.38 1.75
N ARG A 22 10.16 -3.19 1.43
CA ARG A 22 10.36 -3.76 0.10
C ARG A 22 9.44 -4.93 -0.21
N GLU A 23 9.15 -5.78 0.76
CA GLU A 23 8.23 -6.90 0.53
C GLU A 23 6.81 -6.39 0.30
N MET A 24 6.36 -5.38 1.05
CA MET A 24 5.06 -4.73 0.85
C MET A 24 4.84 -4.29 -0.60
N SER A 25 5.85 -3.72 -1.27
CA SER A 25 5.71 -3.27 -2.67
C SER A 25 5.50 -4.43 -3.64
N LYS A 26 6.07 -5.61 -3.37
CA LYS A 26 5.85 -6.83 -4.16
C LYS A 26 4.42 -7.35 -4.03
N PHE A 27 3.89 -7.42 -2.81
CA PHE A 27 2.51 -7.88 -2.57
C PHE A 27 1.48 -6.92 -3.16
N LEU A 28 1.75 -5.61 -3.07
CA LEU A 28 0.95 -4.59 -3.70
C LEU A 28 0.92 -4.73 -5.24
N ALA A 29 2.08 -5.00 -5.86
CA ALA A 29 2.15 -5.25 -7.31
C ALA A 29 1.38 -6.52 -7.73
N ARG A 30 1.33 -7.53 -6.86
CA ARG A 30 0.58 -8.78 -7.07
C ARG A 30 -0.91 -8.69 -6.72
N GLN A 31 -1.37 -7.54 -6.22
CA GLN A 31 -2.73 -7.33 -5.69
C GLN A 31 -3.11 -8.26 -4.52
N GLU A 32 -2.12 -8.80 -3.81
CA GLU A 32 -2.29 -9.64 -2.63
C GLU A 32 -2.48 -8.72 -1.39
N MET A 33 -3.65 -8.07 -1.31
CA MET A 33 -3.90 -6.98 -0.35
C MET A 33 -3.91 -7.44 1.11
N ASP A 34 -4.39 -8.64 1.41
CA ASP A 34 -4.42 -9.16 2.79
C ASP A 34 -3.00 -9.29 3.35
N LEU A 35 -2.10 -9.90 2.59
CA LEU A 35 -0.67 -10.01 2.95
C LEU A 35 0.02 -8.64 3.03
N PHE A 36 -0.35 -7.71 2.16
CA PHE A 36 0.13 -6.33 2.26
C PHE A 36 -0.26 -5.69 3.61
N TYR A 37 -1.50 -5.87 4.06
CA TYR A 37 -1.97 -5.34 5.34
C TYR A 37 -1.29 -6.00 6.53
N ASP A 38 -1.07 -7.32 6.47
CA ASP A 38 -0.35 -8.06 7.52
C ASP A 38 1.09 -7.53 7.68
N LEU A 39 1.80 -7.32 6.57
CA LEU A 39 3.17 -6.75 6.59
C LEU A 39 3.18 -5.29 7.04
N MET A 40 2.17 -4.51 6.69
CA MET A 40 2.03 -3.13 7.15
C MET A 40 1.90 -3.07 8.68
N ALA A 41 1.06 -3.93 9.26
CA ALA A 41 0.89 -4.02 10.72
C ALA A 41 2.20 -4.44 11.41
N GLN A 42 2.94 -5.39 10.84
CA GLN A 42 4.25 -5.78 11.38
C GLN A 42 5.27 -4.62 11.29
N ARG A 43 5.27 -3.86 10.19
CA ARG A 43 6.14 -2.70 10.02
C ARG A 43 5.83 -1.59 11.01
N GLU A 44 4.56 -1.37 11.36
CA GLU A 44 4.15 -0.41 12.40
C GLU A 44 4.71 -0.78 13.77
N GLN A 45 4.76 -2.08 14.12
CA GLN A 45 5.38 -2.52 15.37
C GLN A 45 6.87 -2.16 15.43
N PHE A 46 7.62 -2.37 14.35
CA PHE A 46 9.03 -1.97 14.30
C PHE A 46 9.21 -0.46 14.31
N GLN A 47 8.30 0.29 13.68
CA GLN A 47 8.34 1.75 13.76
C GLN A 47 8.18 2.22 15.21
N ALA A 48 7.24 1.66 15.97
CA ALA A 48 7.05 2.00 17.37
C ALA A 48 8.29 1.65 18.21
N MET A 49 8.89 0.48 18.01
CA MET A 49 10.13 0.09 18.71
C MET A 49 11.30 1.03 18.38
N LEU A 50 11.43 1.46 17.12
CA LEU A 50 12.44 2.44 16.71
C LEU A 50 12.20 3.81 17.36
N GLU A 51 10.96 4.27 17.42
CA GLU A 51 10.58 5.52 18.08
C GLU A 51 10.84 5.49 19.60
N GLU A 52 10.51 4.37 20.26
CA GLU A 52 10.75 4.14 21.69
C GLU A 52 12.24 4.05 22.04
N SER A 53 13.07 3.52 21.13
CA SER A 53 14.53 3.42 21.35
C SER A 53 15.19 4.79 21.52
N GLY A 54 14.58 5.85 20.98
CA GLY A 54 15.13 7.21 20.97
C GLY A 54 16.43 7.36 20.17
N ASP A 55 16.89 6.30 19.51
CA ASP A 55 18.16 6.27 18.82
C ASP A 55 18.05 6.97 17.45
N ARG A 56 18.77 8.09 17.33
CA ARG A 56 18.84 8.90 16.11
C ARG A 56 20.14 8.70 15.33
N SER A 57 20.98 7.74 15.72
CA SER A 57 22.29 7.46 15.12
C SER A 57 22.21 7.24 13.60
N VAL A 58 21.18 6.53 13.14
CA VAL A 58 20.92 6.29 11.71
C VAL A 58 20.64 7.58 10.94
N GLY A 59 20.05 8.61 11.54
CA GLY A 59 19.86 9.91 10.88
C GLY A 59 21.12 10.79 10.88
N GLN A 60 22.15 10.42 11.65
CA GLN A 60 23.35 11.23 11.87
C GLN A 60 24.51 10.80 10.97
N SER A 61 24.59 9.53 10.58
CA SER A 61 25.61 9.06 9.64
C SER A 61 25.23 9.32 8.17
N PRO A 62 26.21 9.58 7.28
CA PRO A 62 25.96 9.64 5.83
C PRO A 62 25.31 8.37 5.28
N GLU A 63 25.75 7.21 5.75
CA GLU A 63 25.26 5.90 5.33
C GLU A 63 23.80 5.70 5.75
N GLY A 64 23.47 6.06 6.99
CA GLY A 64 22.11 5.96 7.51
C GLY A 64 21.15 6.95 6.85
N ARG A 65 21.62 8.16 6.49
CA ARG A 65 20.83 9.10 5.67
C ARG A 65 20.52 8.55 4.28
N ALA A 66 21.52 8.01 3.58
CA ALA A 66 21.31 7.38 2.28
C ALA A 66 20.36 6.18 2.37
N PHE A 67 20.39 5.45 3.49
CA PHE A 67 19.45 4.38 3.78
C PHE A 67 18.01 4.88 4.00
N LEU A 68 17.83 5.95 4.79
CA LEU A 68 16.52 6.58 5.00
C LEU A 68 15.93 7.14 3.69
N GLU A 69 16.76 7.70 2.82
CA GLU A 69 16.32 8.17 1.49
C GLU A 69 15.76 7.03 0.63
N LYS A 70 16.40 5.85 0.65
CA LYS A 70 15.89 4.65 -0.04
C LYS A 70 14.53 4.22 0.50
N ILE A 71 14.37 4.17 1.82
CA ILE A 71 13.09 3.89 2.49
C ILE A 71 12.02 4.89 2.01
N GLN A 72 12.32 6.19 2.02
CA GLN A 72 11.37 7.21 1.60
C GLN A 72 10.99 7.08 0.12
N GLN A 73 11.94 6.74 -0.75
CA GLN A 73 11.66 6.53 -2.17
C GLN A 73 10.76 5.31 -2.41
N GLU A 74 10.99 4.21 -1.69
CA GLU A 74 10.11 3.03 -1.75
C GLU A 74 8.70 3.36 -1.26
N ASN A 75 8.59 4.09 -0.13
CA ASN A 75 7.29 4.54 0.40
C ASN A 75 6.51 5.39 -0.62
N ARG A 76 7.16 6.34 -1.31
CA ARG A 76 6.52 7.13 -2.37
C ARG A 76 6.02 6.26 -3.52
N SER A 77 6.82 5.27 -3.91
CA SER A 77 6.46 4.33 -4.97
C SER A 77 5.25 3.48 -4.59
N MET A 78 5.21 2.97 -3.35
CA MET A 78 4.04 2.25 -2.83
C MET A 78 2.78 3.13 -2.77
N GLN A 79 2.89 4.39 -2.34
CA GLN A 79 1.77 5.32 -2.35
C GLN A 79 1.21 5.55 -3.76
N PHE A 80 2.09 5.66 -4.76
CA PHE A 80 1.68 5.77 -6.16
C PHE A 80 0.91 4.52 -6.63
N LEU A 81 1.43 3.33 -6.35
CA LEU A 81 0.79 2.05 -6.70
C LEU A 81 -0.58 1.89 -6.03
N LEU A 82 -0.71 2.25 -4.76
CA LEU A 82 -1.99 2.22 -4.03
C LEU A 82 -3.02 3.15 -4.67
N ARG A 83 -2.64 4.38 -5.01
CA ARG A 83 -3.53 5.33 -5.69
C ARG A 83 -3.99 4.80 -7.05
N ALA A 84 -3.08 4.24 -7.83
CA ALA A 84 -3.40 3.63 -9.12
C ALA A 84 -4.38 2.46 -8.97
N ALA A 85 -4.18 1.59 -7.97
CA ALA A 85 -5.07 0.48 -7.67
C ALA A 85 -6.48 0.95 -7.26
N LEU A 86 -6.58 1.98 -6.42
CA LEU A 86 -7.85 2.58 -6.02
C LEU A 86 -8.62 3.20 -7.20
N ASN A 87 -7.92 3.96 -8.05
CA ASN A 87 -8.50 4.58 -9.24
C ASN A 87 -9.05 3.52 -10.20
N LYS A 88 -8.29 2.45 -10.44
CA LYS A 88 -8.73 1.32 -11.29
C LYS A 88 -9.99 0.66 -10.74
N ARG A 89 -10.05 0.42 -9.43
CA ARG A 89 -11.26 -0.13 -8.77
C ARG A 89 -12.47 0.80 -8.89
N GLN A 90 -12.27 2.13 -8.76
CA GLN A 90 -13.35 3.10 -8.92
C GLN A 90 -13.89 3.11 -10.36
N GLN A 91 -13.00 3.08 -11.36
CA GLN A 91 -13.39 3.01 -12.77
C GLN A 91 -14.16 1.72 -13.09
N GLN A 92 -13.70 0.57 -12.59
CA GLN A 92 -14.41 -0.71 -12.75
C GLN A 92 -15.84 -0.68 -12.17
N ARG A 93 -16.01 -0.07 -10.98
CA ARG A 93 -17.34 0.11 -10.37
C ARG A 93 -18.24 1.02 -11.21
N ALA A 94 -17.72 2.13 -11.74
CA ALA A 94 -18.48 3.05 -12.59
C ALA A 94 -18.95 2.36 -13.88
N VAL A 95 -18.08 1.58 -14.53
CA VAL A 95 -18.41 0.81 -15.73
C VAL A 95 -19.44 -0.30 -15.43
N SER A 96 -19.26 -1.05 -14.34
CA SER A 96 -20.21 -2.09 -13.92
C SER A 96 -21.61 -1.53 -13.62
N ASN A 97 -21.69 -0.35 -13.00
CA ASN A 97 -22.95 0.34 -12.73
C ASN A 97 -23.61 0.83 -14.02
N ALA A 98 -22.84 1.29 -15.01
CA ALA A 98 -23.37 1.72 -16.30
C ALA A 98 -24.03 0.56 -17.06
N TYR A 99 -23.41 -0.63 -17.10
CA TYR A 99 -24.00 -1.81 -17.74
C TYR A 99 -25.18 -2.41 -16.96
N SER A 100 -25.17 -2.33 -15.62
CA SER A 100 -26.28 -2.84 -14.80
C SER A 100 -27.50 -1.89 -14.82
N GLY A 101 -27.28 -0.58 -15.01
CA GLY A 101 -28.34 0.42 -15.14
C GLY A 101 -28.99 0.48 -16.53
N GLU A 102 -28.40 -0.14 -17.55
CA GLU A 102 -28.92 -0.13 -18.92
C GLU A 102 -29.85 -1.32 -19.24
N ILE A 103 -30.09 -2.21 -18.27
CA ILE A 103 -31.17 -3.23 -18.34
C ILE A 103 -32.42 -2.75 -17.59
N GLN A 104 -32.73 -1.44 -17.62
CA GLN A 104 -34.05 -0.95 -17.18
C GLN A 104 -34.40 0.44 -17.73
N SER A 105 -34.08 0.71 -19.00
CA SER A 105 -34.57 1.93 -19.67
C SER A 105 -34.92 1.74 -21.15
N SER A 106 -35.16 0.50 -21.60
CA SER A 106 -35.79 0.21 -22.88
C SER A 106 -37.30 0.00 -22.69
N ALA A 107 -38.09 1.07 -22.66
CA ALA A 107 -39.45 1.16 -23.24
C ALA A 107 -40.25 2.37 -22.71
N ALA A 108 -39.81 3.60 -22.97
CA ALA A 108 -40.76 4.70 -23.03
C ALA A 108 -40.18 5.86 -23.85
N GLY A 109 -40.75 6.07 -25.03
CA GLY A 109 -40.80 7.41 -25.58
C GLY A 109 -39.73 7.77 -26.59
N ARG A 110 -39.54 6.97 -27.65
CA ARG A 110 -39.24 7.55 -28.96
C ARG A 110 -39.98 6.81 -30.06
N ARG A 111 -40.81 7.58 -30.77
CA ARG A 111 -41.27 7.42 -32.17
C ARG A 111 -42.50 6.55 -32.42
N PHE A 112 -43.65 7.21 -32.42
CA PHE A 112 -44.55 7.12 -33.57
C PHE A 112 -44.81 8.53 -34.10
N ASN A 113 -44.10 8.87 -35.17
CA ASN A 113 -44.58 9.83 -36.18
C ASN A 113 -45.84 9.24 -36.82
N ARG A 114 -46.82 10.06 -37.22
CA ARG A 114 -47.18 10.30 -38.63
C ARG A 114 -48.53 11.06 -38.74
N GLU A 115 -48.45 12.18 -39.44
CA GLU A 115 -49.45 12.94 -40.21
C GLU A 115 -50.89 12.39 -40.34
N GLY A 116 -51.86 13.30 -40.24
CA GLY A 116 -53.28 13.11 -40.56
C GLY A 116 -54.09 14.35 -40.20
#